data_AF-A0A482YBI3-F1
#
_entry.id   AF-A0A482YBI3-F1
#
_cell.length_a   1.000
_cell.length_b   1.000
_cell.length_c   1.000
_cell.angle_alpha   90.00
_cell.angle_beta   90.00
_cell.angle_gamma   90.00
#
_symmetry.space_group_name_H-M   'P 1'
#
loop_
_entity.id
_entity.type
_entity.pdbx_description
1 polymer ?
#
loop_
_entity_poly.entity_id
_entity_poly.type
_entity_poly.pdbx_seq_one_letter_code
_entity_poly.pdbx_strand_id
1 'polypeptide(L)'
;MTLEDLVHGQRANAALGWTLLAVVALSAVEGVFTASVLWRGLALLVVVVASLPALATRDWTAMLPWPVLSVAAIAVIARAVGLDPEAAGYLIVATLALVVVVELEVFTSVELSRRFAVAFAVMTTMALQALWTVAQFFSDRWFGTAFLRSQTELQQDLVVVTLVGFVLGGLFEWYLMRFEPAGTVTRATNSAGST
;
A
#
# COMPACT_ATOMS: atom_id res chain seq x y z
N MET A 1 8.24 28.93 -5.04
CA MET A 1 7.84 27.68 -5.71
C MET A 1 6.84 28.05 -6.78
N THR A 2 7.13 27.77 -8.05
CA THR A 2 6.22 28.14 -9.17
C THR A 2 5.19 27.03 -9.39
N LEU A 3 4.04 27.34 -10.00
CA LEU A 3 3.00 26.35 -10.33
C LEU A 3 3.54 25.24 -11.25
N GLU A 4 4.53 25.56 -12.08
CA GLU A 4 5.19 24.63 -12.99
C GLU A 4 5.95 23.54 -12.23
N ASP A 5 6.68 23.89 -11.16
CA ASP A 5 7.41 22.94 -10.33
C ASP A 5 6.48 21.93 -9.65
N LEU A 6 5.31 22.40 -9.20
CA LEU A 6 4.30 21.57 -8.52
C LEU A 6 3.67 20.57 -9.49
N VAL A 7 3.25 21.02 -10.68
CA VAL A 7 2.66 20.15 -11.71
C VAL A 7 3.69 19.17 -12.26
N HIS A 8 4.95 19.59 -12.43
CA HIS A 8 6.03 18.68 -12.82
C HIS A 8 6.29 17.62 -11.75
N GLY A 9 6.30 18.01 -10.46
CA GLY A 9 6.42 17.07 -9.35
C GLY A 9 5.30 16.04 -9.30
N GLN A 10 4.04 16.47 -9.51
CA GLN A 10 2.89 15.57 -9.57
C GLN A 10 2.97 14.58 -10.73
N ARG A 11 3.30 15.06 -11.94
CA ARG A 11 3.46 14.19 -13.13
C ARG A 11 4.62 13.20 -12.97
N ALA A 12 5.74 13.63 -12.38
CA ALA A 12 6.87 12.76 -12.11
C ALA A 12 6.51 11.67 -11.08
N ASN A 13 5.82 12.05 -9.99
CA ASN A 13 5.31 11.08 -9.01
C ASN A 13 4.36 10.07 -9.67
N ALA A 14 3.44 10.54 -10.50
CA ALA A 14 2.50 9.68 -11.21
C ALA A 14 3.23 8.72 -12.17
N ALA A 15 4.17 9.21 -12.98
CA ALA A 15 4.94 8.37 -13.89
C ALA A 15 5.74 7.28 -13.15
N LEU A 16 6.40 7.64 -12.05
CA LEU A 16 7.10 6.68 -11.18
C LEU A 16 6.13 5.68 -10.55
N GLY A 17 5.01 6.15 -10.02
CA GLY A 17 3.99 5.31 -9.42
C GLY A 17 3.41 4.29 -10.40
N TRP A 18 3.06 4.72 -11.62
CA TRP A 18 2.57 3.82 -12.67
C TRP A 18 3.63 2.83 -13.13
N THR A 19 4.89 3.25 -13.20
CA THR A 19 6.01 2.35 -13.54
C THR A 19 6.15 1.25 -12.49
N LEU A 20 6.17 1.62 -11.20
CA LEU A 20 6.23 0.65 -10.10
C LEU A 20 5.01 -0.28 -10.10
N LEU A 21 3.83 0.26 -10.36
CA LEU A 21 2.60 -0.54 -10.42
C LEU A 21 2.58 -1.51 -11.61
N ALA A 22 3.11 -1.08 -12.76
CA ALA A 22 3.28 -1.94 -13.92
C ALA A 22 4.27 -3.07 -13.64
N VAL A 23 5.35 -2.81 -12.90
CA VAL A 23 6.29 -3.85 -12.45
C VAL A 23 5.59 -4.88 -11.54
N VAL A 24 4.77 -4.42 -10.58
CA VAL A 24 3.96 -5.31 -9.75
C VAL A 24 2.99 -6.14 -10.60
N ALA A 25 2.29 -5.51 -11.55
CA ALA A 25 1.36 -6.20 -12.44
C ALA A 25 2.07 -7.24 -13.31
N LEU A 26 3.21 -6.91 -13.89
CA LEU A 26 4.03 -7.84 -14.69
C LEU A 26 4.50 -9.03 -13.86
N SER A 27 4.99 -8.79 -12.64
CA SER A 27 5.42 -9.87 -11.75
C SER A 27 4.29 -10.86 -11.40
N ALA A 28 3.04 -10.38 -11.35
CA ALA A 28 1.88 -11.22 -11.12
C ALA A 28 1.53 -12.09 -12.35
N VAL A 29 1.90 -11.67 -13.56
CA VAL A 29 1.60 -12.35 -14.83
C VAL A 29 2.75 -13.26 -15.28
N GLU A 30 4.01 -12.81 -15.19
CA GLU A 30 5.18 -13.55 -15.69
C GLU A 30 5.52 -14.79 -14.86
N GLY A 31 5.11 -14.84 -13.59
CA GLY A 31 5.40 -15.94 -12.67
C GLY A 31 4.67 -17.26 -12.96
N VAL A 32 4.36 -17.59 -14.22
CA VAL A 32 3.52 -18.73 -14.66
C VAL A 32 3.98 -20.07 -14.07
N PHE A 33 5.25 -20.24 -13.70
CA PHE A 33 5.81 -21.52 -13.25
C PHE A 33 6.22 -21.61 -11.77
N THR A 34 6.22 -20.52 -10.99
CA THR A 34 6.79 -20.53 -9.62
C THR A 34 5.89 -19.99 -8.51
N ALA A 35 5.03 -18.99 -8.79
CA ALA A 35 4.16 -18.40 -7.77
C ALA A 35 2.78 -19.07 -7.75
N SER A 36 2.20 -19.32 -6.56
CA SER A 36 0.84 -19.83 -6.44
C SER A 36 -0.19 -18.83 -6.97
N VAL A 37 -1.31 -19.34 -7.50
CA VAL A 37 -2.42 -18.50 -8.02
C VAL A 37 -2.91 -17.49 -6.97
N LEU A 38 -2.95 -17.91 -5.70
CA LEU A 38 -3.38 -17.06 -4.59
C LEU A 38 -2.48 -15.81 -4.45
N TRP A 39 -1.16 -15.98 -4.47
CA TRP A 39 -0.21 -14.87 -4.33
C TRP A 39 -0.21 -13.94 -5.56
N ARG A 40 -0.41 -14.47 -6.77
CA ARG A 40 -0.63 -13.64 -7.96
C ARG A 40 -1.91 -12.80 -7.82
N GLY A 41 -2.98 -13.41 -7.31
CA GLY A 41 -4.22 -12.71 -7.00
C GLY A 41 -4.04 -11.58 -6.01
N LEU A 42 -3.22 -11.76 -4.97
CA LEU A 42 -2.91 -10.69 -4.01
C LEU A 42 -2.13 -9.55 -4.66
N ALA A 43 -1.11 -9.85 -5.48
CA ALA A 43 -0.36 -8.81 -6.20
C ALA A 43 -1.27 -8.02 -7.16
N LEU A 44 -2.19 -8.70 -7.86
CA LEU A 44 -3.20 -8.04 -8.68
C LEU A 44 -4.17 -7.20 -7.84
N LEU A 45 -4.55 -7.67 -6.64
CA LEU A 45 -5.37 -6.88 -5.73
C LEU A 45 -4.65 -5.58 -5.33
N VAL A 46 -3.34 -5.61 -5.05
CA VAL A 46 -2.56 -4.39 -4.80
C VAL A 46 -2.63 -3.45 -6.00
N VAL A 47 -2.49 -3.96 -7.23
CA VAL A 47 -2.58 -3.16 -8.46
C VAL A 47 -3.96 -2.52 -8.61
N VAL A 48 -5.02 -3.31 -8.41
CA VAL A 48 -6.40 -2.85 -8.51
C VAL A 48 -6.65 -1.75 -7.48
N VAL A 49 -6.35 -2.00 -6.21
CA VAL A 49 -6.58 -1.03 -5.13
C VAL A 49 -5.80 0.25 -5.40
N ALA A 50 -4.47 0.17 -5.60
CA ALA A 50 -3.62 1.34 -5.81
C ALA A 50 -3.98 2.18 -7.06
N SER A 51 -4.74 1.61 -8.01
CA SER A 51 -5.23 2.33 -9.20
C SER A 51 -6.62 2.94 -9.01
N LEU A 52 -7.31 2.64 -7.90
CA LEU A 52 -8.65 3.17 -7.62
C LEU A 52 -8.73 4.70 -7.65
N PRO A 53 -7.78 5.47 -7.09
CA PRO A 53 -7.87 6.92 -7.11
C PRO A 53 -7.86 7.48 -8.53
N ALA A 54 -6.96 7.00 -9.38
CA ALA A 54 -6.86 7.40 -10.77
C ALA A 54 -8.11 7.02 -11.59
N LEU A 55 -8.68 5.83 -11.33
CA LEU A 55 -9.90 5.36 -11.98
C LEU A 55 -11.14 6.15 -11.54
N ALA A 56 -11.26 6.44 -10.24
CA ALA A 56 -12.40 7.14 -9.65
C ALA A 56 -12.41 8.63 -10.03
N THR A 57 -11.24 9.29 -9.99
CA THR A 57 -11.09 10.70 -10.34
C THR A 57 -10.99 10.94 -11.84
N ARG A 58 -10.75 9.87 -12.64
CA ARG A 58 -10.40 9.94 -14.06
C ARG A 58 -9.18 10.82 -14.35
N ASP A 59 -8.30 10.96 -13.37
CA ASP A 59 -7.04 11.69 -13.49
C ASP A 59 -5.88 10.71 -13.28
N TRP A 60 -5.10 10.49 -14.34
CA TRP A 60 -3.94 9.59 -14.27
C TRP A 60 -2.84 10.10 -13.35
N THR A 61 -2.86 11.39 -12.99
CA THR A 61 -1.91 11.99 -12.05
C THR A 61 -2.29 11.80 -10.59
N ALA A 62 -3.54 11.39 -10.31
CA ALA A 62 -4.03 11.04 -8.97
C ALA A 62 -3.45 9.69 -8.53
N MET A 63 -2.17 9.69 -8.16
CA MET A 63 -1.40 8.50 -7.80
C MET A 63 -0.88 8.62 -6.37
N LEU A 64 -0.77 7.48 -5.68
CA LEU A 64 -0.14 7.44 -4.37
C LEU A 64 1.32 7.92 -4.42
N PRO A 65 1.86 8.39 -3.29
CA PRO A 65 3.29 8.68 -3.19
C PRO A 65 4.11 7.45 -3.60
N TRP A 66 5.06 7.66 -4.51
CA TRP A 66 5.93 6.60 -5.01
C TRP A 66 6.64 5.77 -3.92
N PRO A 67 6.95 6.25 -2.69
CA PRO A 67 7.56 5.40 -1.66
C PRO A 67 6.65 4.25 -1.23
N VAL A 68 5.33 4.48 -1.14
CA VAL A 68 4.37 3.43 -0.78
C VAL A 68 4.35 2.34 -1.86
N LEU A 69 4.30 2.78 -3.13
CA LEU A 69 4.32 1.86 -4.27
C LEU A 69 5.67 1.15 -4.43
N SER A 70 6.77 1.76 -3.99
CA SER A 70 8.10 1.15 -4.00
C SER A 70 8.19 0.00 -3.00
N VAL A 71 7.63 0.17 -1.80
CA VAL A 71 7.56 -0.92 -0.82
C VAL A 71 6.77 -2.09 -1.39
N ALA A 72 5.63 -1.83 -2.06
CA ALA A 72 4.83 -2.86 -2.72
C ALA A 72 5.65 -3.60 -3.79
N ALA A 73 6.31 -2.85 -4.69
CA ALA A 73 7.14 -3.42 -5.74
C ALA A 73 8.27 -4.27 -5.18
N ILE A 74 9.01 -3.77 -4.19
CA ILE A 74 10.09 -4.50 -3.53
C ILE A 74 9.56 -5.78 -2.89
N ALA A 75 8.46 -5.71 -2.15
CA ALA A 75 7.86 -6.86 -1.49
C ALA A 75 7.44 -7.96 -2.49
N VAL A 76 6.77 -7.57 -3.57
CA VAL A 76 6.31 -8.52 -4.59
C VAL A 76 7.49 -9.12 -5.35
N ILE A 77 8.49 -8.32 -5.73
CA ILE A 77 9.70 -8.82 -6.39
C ILE A 77 10.46 -9.77 -5.47
N ALA A 78 10.74 -9.38 -4.24
CA ALA A 78 11.46 -10.20 -3.26
C ALA A 78 10.79 -11.56 -3.09
N ARG A 79 9.45 -11.56 -2.95
CA ARG A 79 8.69 -12.81 -2.89
C ARG A 79 8.79 -13.63 -4.19
N ALA A 80 8.69 -12.99 -5.35
CA ALA A 80 8.71 -13.66 -6.65
C ALA A 80 10.06 -14.35 -6.92
N VAL A 81 11.18 -13.75 -6.47
CA VAL A 81 12.52 -14.33 -6.60
C VAL A 81 12.91 -15.25 -5.44
N GLY A 82 12.02 -15.45 -4.45
CA GLY A 82 12.25 -16.33 -3.30
C GLY A 82 13.17 -15.76 -2.22
N LEU A 83 13.38 -14.44 -2.20
CA LEU A 83 14.12 -13.75 -1.13
C LEU A 83 13.21 -13.55 0.07
N ASP A 84 13.44 -14.35 1.12
CA ASP A 84 12.67 -14.34 2.37
C ASP A 84 11.15 -14.22 2.13
N PRO A 85 10.52 -15.28 1.57
CA PRO A 85 9.15 -15.20 1.11
C PRO A 85 8.18 -14.85 2.25
N GLU A 86 8.43 -15.29 3.48
CA GLU A 86 7.61 -14.97 4.65
C GLU A 86 7.63 -13.47 4.94
N ALA A 87 8.82 -12.88 5.11
CA ALA A 87 8.96 -11.44 5.32
C ALA A 87 8.35 -10.62 4.18
N ALA A 88 8.60 -11.03 2.93
CA ALA A 88 8.03 -10.40 1.76
C ALA A 88 6.48 -10.49 1.76
N GLY A 89 5.92 -11.61 2.21
CA GLY A 89 4.47 -11.80 2.36
C GLY A 89 3.86 -10.83 3.36
N TYR A 90 4.47 -10.67 4.55
CA TYR A 90 4.02 -9.69 5.54
C TYR A 90 4.07 -8.27 4.97
N LEU A 91 5.13 -7.95 4.21
CA LEU A 91 5.32 -6.64 3.61
C LEU A 91 4.26 -6.35 2.52
N ILE A 92 3.88 -7.33 1.71
CA ILE A 92 2.79 -7.18 0.73
C ILE A 92 1.48 -6.84 1.44
N VAL A 93 1.12 -7.60 2.48
CA VAL A 93 -0.14 -7.39 3.22
C VAL A 93 -0.16 -6.04 3.92
N ALA A 94 0.92 -5.68 4.61
CA ALA A 94 1.05 -4.40 5.28
C ALA A 94 1.07 -3.22 4.31
N THR A 95 1.67 -3.39 3.13
CA THR A 95 1.65 -2.35 2.10
C THR A 95 0.25 -2.19 1.50
N LEU A 96 -0.47 -3.28 1.24
CA LEU A 96 -1.87 -3.21 0.80
C LEU A 96 -2.73 -2.46 1.83
N ALA A 97 -2.53 -2.73 3.12
CA ALA A 97 -3.20 -2.00 4.19
C ALA A 97 -2.87 -0.50 4.13
N LEU A 98 -1.58 -0.17 3.97
CA LEU A 98 -1.12 1.20 3.87
C LEU A 98 -1.73 1.90 2.65
N VAL A 99 -1.77 1.26 1.48
CA VAL A 99 -2.42 1.80 0.29
C VAL A 99 -3.88 2.15 0.58
N VAL A 100 -4.65 1.23 1.19
CA VAL A 100 -6.04 1.49 1.56
C VAL A 100 -6.17 2.69 2.50
N VAL A 101 -5.34 2.75 3.55
CA VAL A 101 -5.37 3.86 4.51
C VAL A 101 -5.03 5.20 3.84
N VAL A 102 -3.99 5.22 3.01
CA VAL A 102 -3.55 6.41 2.29
C VAL A 102 -4.61 6.87 1.31
N GLU A 103 -5.28 5.95 0.64
CA GLU A 103 -6.37 6.30 -0.27
C GLU A 103 -7.52 6.97 0.46
N LEU A 104 -7.89 6.45 1.63
CA LEU A 104 -8.92 7.06 2.47
C LEU A 104 -8.48 8.44 2.95
N GLU A 105 -7.27 8.60 3.45
CA GLU A 105 -6.80 9.89 3.98
C GLU A 105 -6.60 10.96 2.90
N VAL A 106 -6.11 10.58 1.72
CA VAL A 106 -5.74 11.53 0.65
C VAL A 106 -6.91 11.83 -0.29
N PHE A 107 -7.72 10.82 -0.65
CA PHE A 107 -8.75 10.95 -1.68
C PHE A 107 -10.18 10.98 -1.14
N THR A 108 -10.36 10.93 0.18
CA THR A 108 -11.67 11.12 0.81
C THR A 108 -11.64 12.26 1.82
N SER A 109 -12.81 12.68 2.32
CA SER A 109 -12.93 13.75 3.32
C SER A 109 -12.58 13.32 4.74
N VAL A 110 -11.91 12.16 4.91
CA VAL A 110 -11.58 11.59 6.21
C VAL A 110 -10.28 12.20 6.72
N GLU A 111 -10.38 13.02 7.77
CA GLU A 111 -9.22 13.59 8.45
C GLU A 111 -8.79 12.69 9.61
N LEU A 112 -7.65 12.02 9.47
CA LEU A 112 -7.09 11.18 10.52
C LEU A 112 -6.07 11.94 11.35
N SER A 113 -6.23 11.94 12.67
CA SER A 113 -5.13 12.41 13.53
C SER A 113 -3.92 11.50 13.35
N ARG A 114 -2.74 12.07 13.42
CA ARG A 114 -1.45 11.38 13.28
C ARG A 114 -1.35 10.03 14.01
N ARG A 115 -1.73 10.00 15.30
CA ARG A 115 -1.71 8.77 16.10
C ARG A 115 -2.77 7.77 15.66
N PHE A 116 -3.93 8.29 15.23
CA PHE A 116 -5.00 7.46 14.73
C PHE A 116 -4.66 6.85 13.37
N ALA A 117 -3.98 7.56 12.48
CA ALA A 117 -3.55 7.04 11.18
C ALA A 117 -2.65 5.80 11.34
N VAL A 118 -1.66 5.86 12.24
CA VAL A 118 -0.80 4.69 12.53
C VAL A 118 -1.61 3.54 13.12
N ALA A 119 -2.46 3.81 14.13
CA ALA A 119 -3.29 2.77 14.74
C ALA A 119 -4.26 2.14 13.72
N PHE A 120 -4.86 2.95 12.86
CA PHE A 120 -5.76 2.51 11.81
C PHE A 120 -5.03 1.68 10.75
N ALA A 121 -3.82 2.06 10.35
CA ALA A 121 -2.97 1.26 9.46
C ALA A 121 -2.61 -0.09 10.06
N VAL A 122 -2.24 -0.15 11.34
CA VAL A 122 -1.96 -1.40 12.05
C VAL A 122 -3.20 -2.29 12.10
N MET A 123 -4.35 -1.74 12.49
CA MET A 123 -5.62 -2.48 12.56
C MET A 123 -6.05 -2.99 11.18
N THR A 124 -5.88 -2.18 10.14
CA THR A 124 -6.17 -2.58 8.74
C THR A 124 -5.22 -3.68 8.29
N THR A 125 -3.94 -3.60 8.66
CA THR A 125 -2.93 -4.64 8.37
C THR A 125 -3.32 -5.97 9.02
N MET A 126 -3.68 -5.94 10.31
CA MET A 126 -4.13 -7.14 11.02
C MET A 126 -5.42 -7.71 10.42
N ALA A 127 -6.37 -6.86 10.04
CA ALA A 127 -7.62 -7.29 9.41
C ALA A 127 -7.36 -7.96 8.05
N LEU A 128 -6.50 -7.36 7.22
CA LEU A 128 -6.11 -7.95 5.94
C LEU A 128 -5.32 -9.24 6.12
N GLN A 129 -4.43 -9.33 7.11
CA GLN A 129 -3.75 -10.60 7.42
C GLN A 129 -4.75 -11.67 7.82
N ALA A 130 -5.72 -11.36 8.68
CA ALA A 130 -6.74 -12.34 9.08
C ALA A 130 -7.54 -12.84 7.87
N LEU A 131 -7.97 -11.95 6.98
CA LEU A 131 -8.62 -12.32 5.72
C LEU A 131 -7.71 -13.15 4.82
N TRP A 132 -6.43 -12.81 4.76
CA TRP A 132 -5.42 -13.53 4.00
C TRP A 132 -5.22 -14.95 4.52
N THR A 133 -5.14 -15.13 5.84
CA THR A 133 -5.08 -16.44 6.50
C THR A 133 -6.31 -17.29 6.18
N VAL A 134 -7.51 -16.69 6.15
CA VAL A 134 -8.74 -17.39 5.72
C VAL A 134 -8.65 -17.84 4.26
N ALA A 135 -8.13 -16.97 3.38
CA ALA A 135 -7.93 -17.31 1.97
C ALA A 135 -6.90 -18.45 1.79
N GLN A 136 -5.80 -18.42 2.56
CA GLN A 136 -4.81 -19.51 2.61
C GLN A 136 -5.44 -20.82 3.11
N PHE A 137 -6.25 -20.78 4.16
CA PHE A 137 -6.96 -21.95 4.68
C PHE A 137 -7.83 -22.62 3.61
N PHE A 138 -8.65 -21.83 2.90
CA PHE A 138 -9.46 -22.35 1.81
C PHE A 138 -8.62 -22.83 0.63
N SER A 139 -7.48 -22.18 0.36
CA SER A 139 -6.54 -22.65 -0.65
C SER A 139 -5.98 -24.02 -0.31
N ASP A 140 -5.53 -24.22 0.94
CA ASP A 140 -4.99 -25.49 1.40
C ASP A 140 -6.06 -26.59 1.35
N ARG A 141 -7.31 -26.24 1.69
CA ARG A 141 -8.45 -27.15 1.70
C ARG A 141 -8.91 -27.62 0.31
N TRP A 142 -8.93 -26.73 -0.67
CA TRP A 142 -9.52 -26.98 -1.99
C TRP A 142 -8.50 -27.19 -3.12
N PHE A 143 -7.34 -26.55 -3.05
CA PHE A 143 -6.30 -26.61 -4.08
C PHE A 143 -5.07 -27.42 -3.65
N GLY A 144 -5.07 -27.98 -2.43
CA GLY A 144 -3.99 -28.81 -1.91
C GLY A 144 -2.68 -28.04 -1.68
N THR A 145 -2.77 -26.72 -1.47
CA THR A 145 -1.60 -25.92 -1.06
C THR A 145 -1.21 -26.24 0.38
N ALA A 146 -0.02 -25.79 0.79
CA ALA A 146 0.51 -25.99 2.14
C ALA A 146 1.03 -24.67 2.71
N PHE A 147 0.18 -23.64 2.73
CA PHE A 147 0.53 -22.33 3.28
C PHE A 147 0.51 -22.34 4.81
N LEU A 148 -0.48 -22.98 5.43
CA LEU A 148 -0.64 -23.05 6.87
C LEU A 148 -0.11 -24.39 7.38
N ARG A 149 1.10 -24.39 7.91
CA ARG A 149 1.77 -25.63 8.37
C ARG A 149 1.45 -25.98 9.82
N SER A 150 1.30 -24.98 10.69
CA SER A 150 1.01 -25.19 12.10
C SER A 150 0.29 -24.00 12.74
N GLN A 151 -0.39 -24.24 13.86
CA GLN A 151 -1.02 -23.17 14.64
C GLN A 151 0.02 -22.21 15.23
N THR A 152 1.18 -22.71 15.65
CA THR A 152 2.24 -21.89 16.24
C THR A 152 2.86 -20.95 15.21
N GLU A 153 3.13 -21.43 14.00
CA GLU A 153 3.63 -20.61 12.88
C GLU A 153 2.63 -19.51 12.52
N LEU A 154 1.34 -19.84 12.42
CA LEU A 154 0.28 -18.85 12.18
C LEU A 154 0.22 -17.78 13.29
N GLN A 155 0.33 -18.19 14.56
CA GLN A 155 0.39 -17.24 15.68
C GLN A 155 1.62 -16.33 15.60
N GLN A 156 2.77 -16.88 15.19
CA GLN A 156 3.99 -16.10 14.97
C GLN A 156 3.82 -15.13 13.80
N ASP A 157 3.22 -15.55 12.68
CA ASP A 157 2.91 -14.70 11.52
C ASP A 157 2.07 -13.49 11.93
N LEU A 158 1.05 -13.70 12.77
CA LEU A 158 0.20 -12.61 13.26
C LEU A 158 0.98 -11.62 14.13
N VAL A 159 1.92 -12.10 14.96
CA VAL A 159 2.79 -11.22 15.76
C VAL A 159 3.73 -10.43 14.83
N VAL A 160 4.40 -11.10 13.90
CA VAL A 160 5.36 -10.47 13.00
C VAL A 160 4.68 -9.46 12.08
N VAL A 161 3.54 -9.80 11.47
CA VAL A 161 2.81 -8.85 10.61
C VAL A 161 2.33 -7.62 11.39
N THR A 162 1.97 -7.80 12.66
CA THR A 162 1.56 -6.68 13.52
C THR A 162 2.73 -5.73 13.73
N LEU A 163 3.92 -6.26 14.03
CA LEU A 163 5.16 -5.48 14.14
C LEU A 163 5.49 -4.77 12.82
N VAL A 164 5.38 -5.46 11.68
CA VAL A 164 5.56 -4.87 10.34
C VAL A 164 4.56 -3.74 10.11
N GLY A 165 3.29 -3.91 10.50
CA GLY A 165 2.27 -2.87 10.42
C GLY A 165 2.63 -1.62 11.23
N PHE A 166 3.17 -1.78 12.44
CA PHE A 166 3.65 -0.65 13.24
C PHE A 166 4.83 0.07 12.56
N VAL A 167 5.79 -0.70 12.05
CA VAL A 167 6.96 -0.15 11.37
C VAL A 167 6.54 0.63 10.12
N LEU A 168 5.72 0.03 9.25
CA LEU A 168 5.27 0.68 8.01
C LEU A 168 4.36 1.87 8.27
N GLY A 169 3.39 1.74 9.17
CA GLY A 169 2.50 2.84 9.55
C GLY A 169 3.29 4.02 10.12
N GLY A 170 4.27 3.76 10.98
CA GLY A 170 5.16 4.79 11.53
C GLY A 170 6.08 5.41 10.48
N LEU A 171 6.70 4.61 9.60
CA LEU A 171 7.56 5.11 8.52
C LEU A 171 6.78 6.02 7.56
N PHE A 172 5.55 5.64 7.23
CA PHE A 172 4.70 6.43 6.36
C PHE A 172 4.27 7.75 7.01
N GLU A 173 3.85 7.69 8.27
CA GLU A 173 3.48 8.88 9.03
C GLU A 173 4.66 9.86 9.16
N TRP A 174 5.87 9.33 9.33
CA TRP A 174 7.11 10.11 9.32
C TRP A 174 7.41 10.68 7.94
N TYR A 175 7.17 9.93 6.87
CA TYR A 175 7.30 10.42 5.51
C TYR A 175 6.38 11.62 5.24
N LEU A 176 5.10 11.53 5.64
CA LEU A 176 4.15 12.63 5.53
C LEU A 176 4.55 13.85 6.37
N MET A 177 5.23 13.68 7.50
CA MET A 177 5.79 14.83 8.24
C MET A 177 6.84 15.59 7.42
N ARG A 178 7.66 14.85 6.67
CA ARG A 178 8.89 15.36 6.10
C ARG A 178 8.69 15.92 4.69
N PHE A 179 7.66 15.41 4.01
CA PHE A 179 7.29 15.80 2.66
C PHE A 179 5.81 16.19 2.68
N GLU A 180 5.53 17.45 3.04
CA GLU A 180 4.19 18.03 2.86
C GLU A 180 3.78 17.86 1.38
N PRO A 181 2.61 17.27 1.10
CA PRO A 181 2.10 17.21 -0.26
C PRO A 181 2.04 18.63 -0.83
N ALA A 182 2.72 18.84 -1.95
CA ALA A 182 2.65 20.02 -2.78
C ALA A 182 1.19 20.39 -3.08
N GLY A 183 0.56 21.23 -2.24
CA GLY A 183 -0.86 21.52 -2.37
C GLY A 183 -1.58 22.13 -1.17
N THR A 184 -0.95 22.38 -0.03
CA THR A 184 -1.58 23.20 1.03
C THR A 184 -1.59 24.65 0.56
N VAL A 185 -2.62 25.02 -0.21
CA VAL A 185 -2.93 26.41 -0.54
C VAL A 185 -3.01 27.15 0.78
N THR A 186 -2.02 28.02 1.02
CA THR A 186 -2.13 29.07 2.02
C THR A 186 -3.41 29.81 1.72
N ARG A 187 -4.48 29.54 2.48
CA ARG A 187 -5.69 30.37 2.46
C ARG A 187 -5.23 31.74 2.92
N ALA A 188 -4.95 32.62 1.97
CA ALA A 188 -4.82 34.03 2.23
C ALA A 188 -6.12 34.44 2.91
N THR A 189 -6.04 34.68 4.21
CA THR A 189 -7.09 35.32 4.97
C THR A 189 -7.20 36.74 4.44
N ASN A 190 -7.93 36.93 3.34
CA ASN A 190 -8.54 38.22 3.03
C ASN A 190 -9.68 38.42 4.03
N SER A 191 -9.32 38.75 5.26
CA SER A 191 -10.21 39.57 6.08
C SER A 191 -10.16 40.96 5.49
N ALA A 192 -11.12 41.24 4.62
CA ALA A 192 -11.53 42.59 4.31
C ALA A 192 -11.75 43.34 5.63
N GLY A 193 -10.90 44.31 5.89
CA GLY A 193 -11.13 45.39 6.84
C GLY A 193 -11.29 46.66 6.04
N SER A 194 -12.47 46.84 5.46
CA SER A 194 -12.97 48.14 5.04
C SER A 194 -13.30 48.97 6.29
N THR A 195 -12.54 50.02 6.53
CA THR A 195 -13.01 51.36 6.93
C THR A 195 -11.88 52.35 6.71
#